data_AF-A0A0G1N5L1-F1
#
_entry.id   AF-A0A0G1N5L1-F1
#
_cell.length_a   1.000
_cell.length_b   1.000
_cell.length_c   1.000
_cell.angle_alpha   90.00
_cell.angle_beta   90.00
_cell.angle_gamma   90.00
#
_symmetry.space_group_name_H-M   'P 1'
#
loop_
_entity.id
_entity.type
_entity.pdbx_description
1 polymer ?
#
loop_
_entity_poly.entity_id
_entity_poly.type
_entity_poly.pdbx_seq_one_letter_code
_entity_poly.pdbx_strand_id
1 'polypeptide(L)'
;MQRQAKRPNFRVEKKLWKRFGSKKITPRQREKGAKWIKENATSWGVGEVSTSVINRLGMAKATKTAFRKSVSEARKRLGKSIDYLLIDAFFIPYVRGNPKGRQMAIVAGDEKSLSIAAASMIAKVYRDRIMLKLGKKPKFKKYGWGRNKGYGTKAHQLAIKKYGITRYHRKDFV
;
A
#
# COMPACT_ATOMS: atom_id res chain seq x y z
N MET A 1 -26.55 -22.35 -16.23
CA MET A 1 -27.01 -20.97 -15.96
C MET A 1 -25.81 -20.07 -15.67
N GLN A 2 -25.28 -19.39 -16.69
CA GLN A 2 -24.20 -18.41 -16.53
C GLN A 2 -24.80 -17.11 -15.95
N ARG A 3 -24.38 -16.72 -14.75
CA ARG A 3 -24.70 -15.39 -14.20
C ARG A 3 -24.00 -14.34 -15.06
N GLN A 4 -24.75 -13.61 -15.89
CA GLN A 4 -24.28 -12.38 -16.50
C GLN A 4 -23.89 -11.41 -15.38
N ALA A 5 -22.58 -11.20 -15.21
CA ALA A 5 -22.08 -10.10 -14.41
C ALA A 5 -22.57 -8.81 -15.08
N LYS A 6 -23.48 -8.10 -14.41
CA LYS A 6 -23.94 -6.76 -14.81
C LYS A 6 -22.71 -5.92 -15.11
N ARG A 7 -22.49 -5.56 -16.39
CA ARG A 7 -21.39 -4.69 -16.80
C ARG A 7 -21.53 -3.37 -16.02
N PRO A 8 -20.55 -2.99 -15.18
CA PRO A 8 -20.68 -1.77 -14.41
C PRO A 8 -20.74 -0.58 -15.36
N ASN A 9 -21.59 0.39 -15.00
CA ASN A 9 -21.84 1.59 -15.79
C ASN A 9 -20.60 2.50 -15.79
N PHE A 10 -19.75 2.30 -16.81
CA PHE A 10 -18.43 2.91 -16.98
C PHE A 10 -18.42 4.46 -16.90
N ARG A 11 -19.57 5.11 -17.14
CA ARG A 11 -19.73 6.58 -17.04
C ARG A 11 -19.71 7.09 -15.58
N VAL A 12 -20.19 6.30 -14.62
CA VAL A 12 -20.16 6.66 -13.19
C VAL A 12 -18.74 6.48 -12.61
N GLU A 13 -17.95 5.58 -13.19
CA GLU A 13 -16.59 5.23 -12.75
C GLU A 13 -15.53 6.27 -13.18
N LYS A 14 -15.66 6.92 -14.35
CA LYS A 14 -14.71 7.96 -14.82
C LYS A 14 -14.51 9.11 -13.82
N LYS A 15 -15.56 9.48 -13.07
CA LYS A 15 -15.53 10.58 -12.07
C LYS A 15 -14.82 10.16 -10.77
N LEU A 16 -14.90 8.87 -10.40
CA LEU A 16 -14.08 8.27 -9.35
C LEU A 16 -12.62 8.14 -9.80
N TRP A 17 -12.41 7.84 -11.08
CA TRP A 17 -11.12 7.54 -11.70
C TRP A 17 -10.14 8.71 -11.79
N LYS A 18 -10.63 9.91 -12.14
CA LYS A 18 -9.82 11.16 -12.11
C LYS A 18 -9.32 11.55 -10.72
N ARG A 19 -9.76 10.85 -9.66
CA ARG A 19 -9.56 11.22 -8.24
C ARG A 19 -8.69 10.23 -7.45
N PHE A 20 -8.12 9.21 -8.09
CA PHE A 20 -7.28 8.20 -7.42
C PHE A 20 -5.93 8.70 -6.91
N GLY A 21 -5.56 9.95 -7.19
CA GLY A 21 -4.57 10.65 -6.37
C GLY A 21 -5.04 10.63 -4.92
N SER A 22 -4.47 9.73 -4.11
CA SER A 22 -4.92 9.32 -2.76
C SER A 22 -5.06 10.47 -1.73
N LYS A 23 -4.66 11.67 -2.14
CA LYS A 23 -4.68 12.94 -1.41
C LYS A 23 -6.03 13.68 -1.47
N LYS A 24 -6.92 13.40 -2.44
CA LYS A 24 -8.19 14.15 -2.65
C LYS A 24 -9.48 13.39 -2.32
N ILE A 25 -9.40 12.23 -1.67
CA ILE A 25 -10.54 11.38 -1.30
C ILE A 25 -10.53 11.01 0.18
N THR A 26 -11.71 10.92 0.79
CA THR A 26 -11.86 10.65 2.23
C THR A 26 -11.44 9.22 2.60
N PRO A 27 -11.09 8.94 3.87
CA PRO A 27 -10.78 7.57 4.31
C PRO A 27 -11.88 6.56 3.98
N ARG A 28 -13.16 6.95 4.16
CA ARG A 28 -14.32 6.11 3.83
C ARG A 28 -14.41 5.81 2.33
N GLN A 29 -14.15 6.80 1.48
CA GLN A 29 -14.10 6.59 0.02
C GLN A 29 -12.94 5.68 -0.38
N ARG A 30 -11.75 5.84 0.22
CA ARG A 30 -10.62 4.94 -0.02
C ARG A 30 -10.94 3.50 0.36
N GLU A 31 -11.60 3.27 1.49
CA GLU A 31 -11.99 1.91 1.89
C GLU A 31 -12.99 1.28 0.92
N LYS A 32 -13.99 2.04 0.47
CA LYS A 32 -14.92 1.58 -0.57
C LYS A 32 -14.20 1.26 -1.88
N GLY A 33 -13.31 2.14 -2.34
CA GLY A 33 -12.52 1.94 -3.55
C GLY A 33 -11.59 0.73 -3.45
N ALA A 34 -10.86 0.58 -2.35
CA ALA A 34 -9.99 -0.58 -2.13
C ALA A 34 -10.79 -1.89 -2.07
N LYS A 35 -11.98 -1.89 -1.47
CA LYS A 35 -12.88 -3.06 -1.48
C LYS A 35 -13.28 -3.41 -2.92
N TRP A 36 -13.77 -2.43 -3.67
CA TRP A 36 -14.19 -2.63 -5.06
C TRP A 36 -13.04 -3.15 -5.94
N ILE A 37 -11.83 -2.57 -5.84
CA ILE A 37 -10.66 -3.06 -6.58
C ILE A 37 -10.40 -4.52 -6.24
N LYS A 38 -10.44 -4.91 -4.96
CA LYS A 38 -10.14 -6.28 -4.54
C LYS A 38 -11.15 -7.31 -5.04
N GLU A 39 -12.38 -6.88 -5.29
CA GLU A 39 -13.50 -7.69 -5.80
C GLU A 39 -13.49 -7.78 -7.33
N ASN A 40 -12.96 -6.78 -8.04
CA ASN A 40 -13.05 -6.66 -9.49
C ASN A 40 -11.71 -6.81 -10.23
N ALA A 41 -10.58 -6.68 -9.55
CA ALA A 41 -9.27 -6.90 -10.17
C ALA A 41 -8.99 -8.38 -10.39
N THR A 42 -8.39 -8.72 -11.54
CA THR A 42 -7.96 -10.09 -11.88
C THR A 42 -7.11 -10.73 -10.79
N SER A 43 -6.20 -9.94 -10.18
CA SER A 43 -5.47 -10.35 -8.99
C SER A 43 -4.94 -9.13 -8.23
N TRP A 44 -4.59 -9.32 -6.96
CA TRP A 44 -3.89 -8.35 -6.13
C TRP A 44 -3.09 -9.07 -5.05
N GLY A 45 -2.11 -8.37 -4.47
CA GLY A 45 -1.29 -8.85 -3.36
C GLY A 45 -0.78 -7.70 -2.49
N VAL A 46 -0.44 -7.98 -1.24
CA VAL A 46 0.03 -7.02 -0.25
C VAL A 46 1.33 -7.50 0.39
N GLY A 47 2.38 -6.71 0.20
CA GLY A 47 3.66 -6.97 0.85
C GLY A 47 3.83 -6.17 2.13
N GLU A 48 4.08 -6.84 3.24
CA GLU A 48 4.45 -6.21 4.50
C GLU A 48 5.88 -6.59 4.94
N VAL A 49 6.57 -5.61 5.49
CA VAL A 49 7.85 -5.78 6.19
C VAL A 49 7.77 -5.10 7.55
N SER A 50 8.29 -5.77 8.58
CA SER A 50 8.23 -5.28 9.95
C SER A 50 9.19 -4.11 10.16
N THR A 51 8.93 -3.30 11.19
CA THR A 51 9.84 -2.21 11.58
C THR A 51 11.24 -2.72 11.94
N SER A 52 11.36 -3.93 12.51
CA SER A 52 12.66 -4.56 12.76
C SER A 52 13.45 -4.79 11.47
N VAL A 53 12.79 -5.29 10.41
CA VAL A 53 13.42 -5.47 9.09
C VAL A 53 13.83 -4.12 8.48
N ILE A 54 12.99 -3.09 8.64
CA ILE A 54 13.31 -1.73 8.17
C ILE A 54 14.56 -1.19 8.88
N ASN A 55 14.60 -1.28 10.21
CA ASN A 55 15.74 -0.80 11.01
C ASN A 55 17.03 -1.59 10.70
N ARG A 56 16.94 -2.85 10.28
CA ARG A 56 18.10 -3.68 9.92
C ARG A 56 18.60 -3.44 8.49
N LEU A 57 17.69 -3.29 7.53
CA LEU A 57 18.04 -3.27 6.10
C LEU A 57 18.03 -1.87 5.49
N GLY A 58 17.49 -0.88 6.20
CA GLY A 58 17.19 0.44 5.65
C GLY A 58 15.92 0.44 4.79
N MET A 59 15.40 1.65 4.55
CA MET A 59 14.08 1.83 3.94
C MET A 59 14.03 1.33 2.48
N ALA A 60 15.08 1.60 1.69
CA ALA A 60 15.12 1.21 0.28
C ALA A 60 15.07 -0.32 0.09
N LYS A 61 15.87 -1.08 0.83
CA LYS A 61 15.87 -2.56 0.76
C LYS A 61 14.56 -3.13 1.29
N ALA A 62 14.02 -2.58 2.37
CA ALA A 62 12.74 -3.02 2.93
C ALA A 62 11.56 -2.78 1.96
N THR A 63 11.51 -1.63 1.27
CA THR A 63 10.51 -1.35 0.23
C THR A 63 10.59 -2.35 -0.92
N LYS A 64 11.80 -2.65 -1.42
CA LYS A 64 12.01 -3.67 -2.47
C LYS A 64 11.54 -5.06 -1.99
N THR A 65 11.80 -5.41 -0.73
CA THR A 65 11.33 -6.68 -0.14
C THR A 65 9.80 -6.73 -0.04
N ALA A 66 9.15 -5.65 0.41
CA ALA A 66 7.69 -5.56 0.44
C ALA A 66 7.11 -5.73 -0.98
N PHE A 67 7.68 -5.06 -1.98
CA PHE A 67 7.23 -5.18 -3.37
C PHE A 67 7.34 -6.63 -3.90
N ARG A 68 8.46 -7.33 -3.65
CA ARG A 68 8.58 -8.75 -4.04
C ARG A 68 7.51 -9.63 -3.39
N LYS A 69 7.20 -9.38 -2.11
CA LYS A 69 6.12 -10.09 -1.41
C LYS A 69 4.75 -9.81 -2.03
N SER A 70 4.43 -8.57 -2.40
CA SER A 70 3.15 -8.25 -3.04
C SER A 70 3.00 -8.93 -4.40
N VAL A 71 4.09 -8.98 -5.19
CA VAL A 71 4.09 -9.72 -6.47
C VAL A 71 3.89 -11.21 -6.25
N SER A 72 4.55 -11.80 -5.26
CA SER A 72 4.39 -13.23 -4.92
C SER A 72 2.95 -13.57 -4.51
N GLU A 73 2.32 -12.73 -3.69
CA GLU A 73 0.93 -12.93 -3.28
C GLU A 73 -0.04 -12.77 -4.46
N ALA A 74 0.17 -11.75 -5.30
CA ALA A 74 -0.64 -11.54 -6.50
C ALA A 74 -0.55 -12.73 -7.47
N ARG A 75 0.64 -13.32 -7.66
CA ARG A 75 0.79 -14.53 -8.48
C ARG A 75 0.11 -15.75 -7.89
N LYS A 76 0.25 -15.97 -6.58
CA LYS A 76 -0.44 -17.06 -5.89
C LYS A 76 -1.95 -16.98 -6.10
N ARG A 77 -2.51 -15.76 -6.02
CA ARG A 77 -3.94 -15.50 -6.21
C ARG A 77 -4.37 -15.58 -7.68
N LEU A 78 -3.48 -15.25 -8.61
CA LEU A 78 -3.72 -15.33 -10.05
C LEU A 78 -3.62 -16.78 -10.60
N GLY A 79 -2.83 -17.64 -9.94
CA GLY A 79 -2.57 -19.01 -10.39
C GLY A 79 -1.59 -19.11 -11.57
N LYS A 80 -1.03 -18.00 -12.04
CA LYS A 80 -0.05 -17.94 -13.14
C LYS A 80 0.95 -16.80 -12.97
N SER A 81 1.92 -16.74 -13.87
CA SER A 81 2.93 -15.68 -13.89
C SER A 81 2.35 -14.32 -14.27
N ILE A 82 3.04 -13.24 -13.88
CA ILE A 82 2.72 -11.88 -14.30
C ILE A 82 3.72 -11.49 -15.38
N ASP A 83 3.24 -11.11 -16.56
CA ASP A 83 4.08 -10.92 -17.74
C ASP A 83 4.97 -9.68 -17.64
N TYR A 84 4.40 -8.57 -17.13
CA TYR A 84 5.07 -7.28 -17.09
C TYR A 84 4.67 -6.48 -15.83
N LEU A 85 5.59 -5.68 -15.29
CA LEU A 85 5.35 -4.88 -14.09
C LEU A 85 5.44 -3.38 -14.38
N LEU A 86 4.40 -2.64 -14.02
CA LEU A 86 4.43 -1.18 -13.93
C LEU A 86 4.71 -0.79 -12.49
N ILE A 87 5.73 0.04 -12.26
CA ILE A 87 6.24 0.35 -10.93
C ILE A 87 6.34 1.86 -10.77
N ASP A 88 5.95 2.37 -9.60
CA ASP A 88 6.08 3.79 -9.30
C ASP A 88 7.55 4.16 -9.03
N ALA A 89 8.07 5.08 -9.84
CA ALA A 89 9.38 5.72 -9.76
C ALA A 89 10.66 4.87 -9.91
N PHE A 90 10.70 3.58 -9.56
CA PHE A 90 11.96 2.81 -9.57
C PHE A 90 11.82 1.33 -9.90
N PHE A 91 12.92 0.74 -10.40
CA PHE A 91 13.01 -0.69 -10.69
C PHE A 91 13.18 -1.54 -9.41
N ILE A 92 12.66 -2.76 -9.45
CA ILE A 92 12.77 -3.72 -8.37
C ILE A 92 13.66 -4.88 -8.81
N PRO A 93 14.91 -4.98 -8.32
CA PRO A 93 15.78 -6.08 -8.69
C PRO A 93 15.25 -7.41 -8.12
N TYR A 94 15.69 -8.54 -8.67
CA TYR A 94 15.42 -9.89 -8.13
C TYR A 94 13.93 -10.23 -7.99
N VAL A 95 13.08 -9.78 -8.90
CA VAL A 95 11.70 -10.27 -9.02
C VAL A 95 11.71 -11.50 -9.92
N ARG A 96 11.58 -12.70 -9.35
CA ARG A 96 11.57 -13.97 -10.11
C ARG A 96 10.61 -13.88 -11.29
N GLY A 97 11.04 -14.13 -12.52
CA GLY A 97 10.18 -14.07 -13.72
C GLY A 97 9.86 -12.67 -14.27
N ASN A 98 10.30 -11.59 -13.62
CA ASN A 98 10.25 -10.23 -14.18
C ASN A 98 11.62 -9.55 -14.02
N PRO A 99 12.61 -9.87 -14.87
CA PRO A 99 13.89 -9.14 -14.91
C PRO A 99 13.66 -7.67 -15.32
N LYS A 100 14.72 -6.83 -15.28
CA LYS A 100 14.63 -5.39 -15.58
C LYS A 100 13.91 -5.09 -16.91
N GLY A 101 14.14 -5.87 -17.96
CA GLY A 101 13.46 -5.72 -19.26
C GLY A 101 11.96 -6.01 -19.26
N ARG A 102 11.41 -6.60 -18.19
CA ARG A 102 9.97 -6.84 -17.98
C ARG A 102 9.36 -5.93 -16.91
N GLN A 103 9.99 -4.77 -16.70
CA GLN A 103 9.55 -3.76 -15.75
C GLN A 103 9.60 -2.38 -16.42
N MET A 104 8.63 -1.54 -16.12
CA MET A 104 8.65 -0.11 -16.46
C MET A 104 8.47 0.71 -15.20
N ALA A 105 9.48 1.51 -14.86
CA ALA A 105 9.41 2.50 -13.80
C ALA A 105 8.79 3.78 -14.35
N ILE A 106 7.72 4.26 -13.71
CA ILE A 106 6.95 5.44 -14.13
C ILE A 106 7.02 6.47 -13.03
N VAL A 107 7.59 7.65 -13.30
CA VAL A 107 7.58 8.77 -12.36
C VAL A 107 6.15 9.30 -12.20
N ALA A 108 5.70 9.41 -10.95
CA ALA A 108 4.31 9.68 -10.59
C ALA A 108 3.36 8.65 -11.22
N GLY A 109 3.73 7.37 -11.07
CA GLY A 109 3.04 6.27 -11.72
C GLY A 109 1.59 6.12 -11.26
N ASP A 110 1.27 6.51 -10.03
CA ASP A 110 -0.09 6.49 -9.48
C ASP A 110 -1.02 7.52 -10.14
N GLU A 111 -0.49 8.56 -10.78
CA GLU A 111 -1.26 9.53 -11.56
C GLU A 111 -1.41 9.13 -13.03
N LYS A 112 -0.52 8.26 -13.53
CA LYS A 112 -0.42 7.90 -14.97
C LYS A 112 -0.88 6.48 -15.28
N SER A 113 -0.92 5.59 -14.29
CA SER A 113 -1.23 4.18 -14.46
C SER A 113 -2.27 3.70 -13.47
N LEU A 114 -3.26 3.00 -14.01
CA LEU A 114 -4.43 2.54 -13.28
C LEU A 114 -4.11 1.38 -12.35
N SER A 115 -3.23 0.49 -12.79
CA SER A 115 -2.73 -0.61 -11.98
C SER A 115 -1.89 -0.10 -10.80
N ILE A 116 -1.07 0.95 -11.02
CA ILE A 116 -0.30 1.58 -9.95
C ILE A 116 -1.23 2.31 -8.97
N ALA A 117 -2.18 3.11 -9.47
CA ALA A 117 -3.16 3.82 -8.65
C ALA A 117 -3.97 2.85 -7.77
N ALA A 118 -4.42 1.73 -8.36
CA ALA A 118 -5.15 0.68 -7.65
C ALA A 118 -4.29 0.00 -6.56
N ALA A 119 -3.03 -0.33 -6.88
CA ALA A 119 -2.10 -0.91 -5.93
C ALA A 119 -1.80 0.05 -4.76
N SER A 120 -1.56 1.33 -5.04
CA SER A 120 -1.35 2.38 -4.04
C SER A 120 -2.55 2.56 -3.11
N MET A 121 -3.78 2.48 -3.65
CA MET A 121 -5.00 2.52 -2.84
C MET A 121 -5.12 1.32 -1.91
N ILE A 122 -4.87 0.10 -2.41
CA ILE A 122 -4.87 -1.12 -1.59
C ILE A 122 -3.81 -1.01 -0.48
N ALA A 123 -2.59 -0.61 -0.83
CA ALA A 123 -1.48 -0.47 0.12
C ALA A 123 -1.80 0.55 1.22
N LYS A 124 -2.36 1.71 0.84
CA LYS A 124 -2.72 2.76 1.79
C LYS A 124 -3.82 2.32 2.77
N VAL A 125 -4.90 1.74 2.25
CA VAL A 125 -5.99 1.24 3.10
C VAL A 125 -5.52 0.12 4.02
N TYR A 126 -4.70 -0.79 3.51
CA TYR A 126 -4.10 -1.85 4.30
C TYR A 126 -3.25 -1.29 5.45
N ARG A 127 -2.35 -0.33 5.15
CA ARG A 127 -1.49 0.27 6.17
C ARG A 127 -2.28 1.08 7.20
N ASP A 128 -3.25 1.87 6.76
CA ASP A 128 -4.08 2.67 7.66
C ASP A 128 -4.84 1.78 8.66
N ARG A 129 -5.33 0.61 8.23
CA ARG A 129 -5.97 -0.39 9.11
C ARG A 129 -5.01 -0.97 10.15
N ILE A 130 -3.77 -1.26 9.77
CA ILE A 130 -2.73 -1.70 10.73
C ILE A 130 -2.51 -0.64 11.80
N MET A 131 -2.35 0.62 11.40
CA MET A 131 -2.08 1.71 12.34
C MET A 131 -3.26 2.02 13.25
N LEU A 132 -4.50 1.92 12.73
CA LEU A 132 -5.71 1.99 13.53
C LEU A 132 -5.76 0.87 14.57
N LYS A 133 -5.55 -0.39 14.18
CA LYS A 133 -5.53 -1.53 15.09
C LYS A 133 -4.43 -1.40 16.14
N LEU A 134 -3.25 -0.91 15.74
CA LEU A 134 -2.12 -0.71 16.64
C LEU A 134 -2.39 0.42 17.65
N GLY A 135 -2.95 1.54 17.19
CA GLY A 135 -3.28 2.69 18.03
C GLY A 135 -4.43 2.45 19.02
N LYS A 136 -5.29 1.44 18.79
CA LYS A 136 -6.33 1.03 19.75
C LYS A 136 -5.76 0.26 20.96
N LYS A 137 -4.54 -0.28 20.87
CA LYS A 137 -3.97 -1.06 21.98
C LYS A 137 -3.65 -0.15 23.17
N PRO A 138 -4.01 -0.50 24.42
CA PRO A 138 -3.80 0.34 25.59
C PRO A 138 -2.36 0.87 25.70
N LYS A 139 -1.37 -0.02 25.54
CA LYS A 139 0.06 0.33 25.57
C LYS A 139 0.54 1.34 24.51
N PHE A 140 -0.23 1.53 23.44
CA PHE A 140 0.13 2.41 22.32
C PHE A 140 -0.83 3.58 22.12
N LYS A 141 -1.92 3.67 22.89
CA LYS A 141 -2.94 4.73 22.77
C LYS A 141 -2.30 6.13 22.84
N LYS A 142 -1.29 6.29 23.70
CA LYS A 142 -0.52 7.52 23.92
C LYS A 142 0.20 8.09 22.68
N TYR A 143 0.53 7.26 21.69
CA TYR A 143 1.21 7.71 20.46
C TYR A 143 0.27 8.28 19.40
N GLY A 144 -1.05 8.20 19.60
CA GLY A 144 -2.03 8.78 18.66
C GLY A 144 -2.06 8.14 17.27
N TRP A 145 -1.52 6.92 17.11
CA TRP A 145 -1.39 6.23 15.81
C TRP A 145 -2.70 6.00 15.07
N GLY A 146 -3.83 5.98 15.77
CA GLY A 146 -5.15 5.95 15.14
C GLY A 146 -5.44 7.20 14.29
N ARG A 147 -4.85 8.35 14.64
CA ARG A 147 -5.00 9.62 13.91
C ARG A 147 -3.82 9.88 12.98
N ASN A 148 -2.60 9.88 13.52
CA ASN A 148 -1.40 10.26 12.77
C ASN A 148 -0.81 9.13 11.89
N LYS A 149 -1.31 7.89 11.98
CA LYS A 149 -0.82 6.73 11.21
C LYS A 149 0.69 6.47 11.31
N GLY A 150 1.34 6.96 12.38
CA GLY A 150 2.78 6.87 12.60
C GLY A 150 3.61 7.95 11.91
N TYR A 151 2.98 8.92 11.21
CA TYR A 151 3.68 10.10 10.70
C TYR A 151 4.18 10.97 11.87
N GLY A 152 5.31 11.65 11.69
CA GLY A 152 5.93 12.53 12.68
C GLY A 152 5.18 13.84 12.90
N THR A 153 3.89 13.79 13.23
CA THR A 153 3.11 14.98 13.61
C THR A 153 3.60 15.53 14.95
N LYS A 154 3.37 16.82 15.23
CA LYS A 154 3.73 17.43 16.54
C LYS A 154 3.26 16.57 17.73
N ALA A 155 2.01 16.09 17.69
CA ALA A 155 1.47 15.22 18.73
C ALA A 155 2.23 13.89 18.88
N HIS A 156 2.69 13.30 17.77
CA HIS A 156 3.47 12.06 17.79
C HIS A 156 4.88 12.29 18.34
N GLN A 157 5.54 13.36 17.91
CA GLN A 157 6.87 13.76 18.39
C GLN A 157 6.85 14.03 19.90
N LEU A 158 5.84 14.76 20.39
CA LEU A 158 5.66 14.99 21.84
C LEU A 158 5.42 13.69 22.61
N ALA A 159 4.63 12.76 22.05
CA ALA A 159 4.44 11.45 22.67
C ALA A 159 5.73 10.64 22.72
N ILE A 160 6.57 10.68 21.68
CA ILE A 160 7.89 10.04 21.67
C ILE A 160 8.78 10.67 22.74
N LYS A 161 8.86 12.01 22.81
CA LYS A 161 9.65 12.71 23.83
C LYS A 161 9.22 12.34 25.25
N LYS A 162 7.91 12.20 25.50
CA LYS A 162 7.36 11.89 26.83
C LYS A 162 7.45 10.41 27.20
N TYR A 163 7.31 9.50 26.24
CA TYR A 163 7.08 8.08 26.52
C TYR A 163 8.13 7.12 25.92
N GLY A 164 9.12 7.67 25.22
CA GLY A 164 10.16 6.93 24.52
C GLY A 164 9.68 6.32 23.20
N ILE A 165 10.63 5.72 22.48
CA ILE A 165 10.33 4.95 21.27
C ILE A 165 9.80 3.55 21.61
N THR A 166 9.39 2.81 20.58
CA THR A 166 8.88 1.44 20.72
C THR A 166 9.43 0.60 19.57
N ARG A 167 9.25 -0.72 19.62
CA ARG A 167 9.62 -1.63 18.51
C ARG A 167 8.94 -1.30 17.17
N TYR A 168 7.90 -0.46 17.15
CA TYR A 168 7.19 -0.05 15.94
C TYR A 168 7.69 1.29 15.36
N HIS A 169 8.57 2.01 16.08
CA HIS A 169 9.26 3.20 15.58
C HIS A 169 10.47 2.82 14.73
N ARG A 170 10.67 3.56 13.63
CA ARG A 170 11.83 3.40 12.75
C ARG A 170 12.95 4.26 13.30
N LYS A 171 14.03 3.64 13.81
CA LYS A 171 15.04 4.32 14.63
C LYS A 171 15.70 5.48 13.88
N ASP A 172 16.03 5.28 12.62
CA ASP A 172 16.72 6.28 11.79
C ASP A 172 15.85 7.51 11.43
N PHE A 173 14.57 7.52 11.81
CA PHE A 173 13.59 8.55 11.45
C PHE A 173 12.95 9.24 12.66
N VAL A 174 13.42 8.94 13.88
CA VAL A 174 12.83 9.39 15.14
C VAL A 174 13.89 10.05 16.01
#